data_AF-A0A257ABU2-F1
#
_entry.id   AF-A0A257ABU2-F1
#
_cell.length_a   1.000
_cell.length_b   1.000
_cell.length_c   1.000
_cell.angle_alpha   90.00
_cell.angle_beta   90.00
_cell.angle_gamma   90.00
#
_symmetry.space_group_name_H-M   'P 1'
#
loop_
_entity.id
_entity.type
_entity.pdbx_description
1 polymer ?
#
loop_
_entity_poly.entity_id
_entity_poly.type
_entity_poly.pdbx_seq_one_letter_code
_entity_poly.pdbx_strand_id
1 'polypeptide(L)'
;MDEKYDYLIITNNKLKGAFKEFIDYKESKGIKVKLATVEEIIDNSSFWGEGIFNDTQAKIRNFIRYAYLNWGIEYVLLGGDGDVVKPDENIIPPRYLYATCVGLPLTQQDVLEAYIPSDVYYACLDGNFNEDEDEKWGENATENEVSDEDEADLFAEVYVGRACVDSPAEVENITRKSMSYEMSNNESLLQILLLGEYLGFGGPAEWGGNHKDEVKPLIPSYFNITTLYDRDNPWSKDTLIFVLNKGFNIVNHDGHGWTTYALKMRNPDLKKLRNNDYFFLYSQTCLAGSFDNWYPEDNYYEDDCFAEHLTCNEHGAFACIMNSRYGLGMENSTDSPGQRYDLAFFKAIFEENIKEIGKANHYSKEINVWRINENGMRWIYYETNLFGDPQIAIREPMEKVNISLEVIKPLKGIYIFDRGPLFSFINKTIVFGGITIEANVSTDPPGKIERVNFYVNDELKATLFSAPFVWEWNEHAIGNYKISVEAYATNGKAEKKEVNLFIVNL
;
A
#
# COMPACT_ATOMS: atom_id res chain seq x y z
N MET A 1 14.65 -12.51 -36.58
CA MET A 1 14.02 -11.54 -35.69
C MET A 1 14.32 -12.06 -34.31
N ASP A 2 15.07 -11.32 -33.52
CA ASP A 2 15.37 -11.73 -32.16
C ASP A 2 14.05 -11.86 -31.37
N GLU A 3 13.93 -12.91 -30.56
CA GLU A 3 12.76 -13.13 -29.72
C GLU A 3 12.61 -11.96 -28.75
N LYS A 4 11.44 -11.31 -28.76
CA LYS A 4 11.10 -10.23 -27.82
C LYS A 4 10.14 -10.73 -26.76
N TYR A 5 10.39 -10.33 -25.52
CA TYR A 5 9.58 -10.64 -24.35
C TYR A 5 9.31 -9.34 -23.58
N ASP A 6 8.14 -9.26 -22.95
CA ASP A 6 7.75 -8.11 -22.13
C ASP A 6 8.02 -8.38 -20.64
N TYR A 7 7.99 -9.67 -20.26
CA TYR A 7 8.00 -10.12 -18.87
C TYR A 7 8.92 -11.31 -18.67
N LEU A 8 9.74 -11.29 -17.61
CA LEU A 8 10.61 -12.38 -17.21
C LEU A 8 10.18 -12.96 -15.86
N ILE A 9 10.07 -14.29 -15.76
CA ILE A 9 9.93 -15.01 -14.50
C ILE A 9 11.23 -15.78 -14.24
N ILE A 10 11.81 -15.59 -13.06
CA ILE A 10 12.96 -16.37 -12.59
C ILE A 10 12.52 -17.20 -11.38
N THR A 11 12.70 -18.51 -11.42
CA THR A 11 12.30 -19.43 -10.35
C THR A 11 13.24 -20.66 -10.31
N ASN A 12 13.00 -21.68 -9.49
CA ASN A 12 13.78 -22.92 -9.55
C ASN A 12 13.10 -23.99 -10.44
N ASN A 13 13.80 -25.10 -10.67
CA ASN A 13 13.22 -26.23 -11.42
C ASN A 13 12.00 -26.87 -10.75
N LYS A 14 11.90 -26.81 -9.41
CA LYS A 14 10.80 -27.38 -8.64
C LYS A 14 9.49 -26.63 -8.90
N LEU A 15 9.53 -25.31 -9.00
CA LEU A 15 8.34 -24.45 -9.10
C LEU A 15 8.00 -24.05 -10.54
N LYS A 16 8.91 -24.15 -11.51
CA LYS A 16 8.65 -23.72 -12.90
C LYS A 16 7.36 -24.27 -13.52
N GLY A 17 6.97 -25.50 -13.16
CA GLY A 17 5.74 -26.11 -13.65
C GLY A 17 4.47 -25.44 -13.12
N ALA A 18 4.50 -24.94 -11.88
CA ALA A 18 3.37 -24.28 -11.22
C ALA A 18 3.07 -22.90 -11.82
N PHE A 19 4.09 -22.21 -12.37
CA PHE A 19 3.92 -20.94 -13.06
C PHE A 19 3.22 -21.05 -14.43
N LYS A 20 2.91 -22.26 -14.91
CA LYS A 20 2.28 -22.44 -16.22
C LYS A 20 0.95 -21.68 -16.34
N GLU A 21 0.09 -21.75 -15.34
CA GLU A 21 -1.20 -21.05 -15.38
C GLU A 21 -1.04 -19.53 -15.39
N PHE A 22 -0.10 -19.01 -14.59
CA PHE A 22 0.26 -17.60 -14.58
C PHE A 22 0.74 -17.11 -15.96
N ILE A 23 1.65 -17.88 -16.58
CA ILE A 23 2.18 -17.60 -17.93
C ILE A 23 1.04 -17.60 -18.95
N ASP A 24 0.25 -18.68 -19.00
CA ASP A 24 -0.85 -18.82 -19.96
C ASP A 24 -1.86 -17.65 -19.81
N TYR A 25 -2.10 -17.19 -18.57
CA TYR A 25 -2.94 -16.04 -18.30
C TYR A 25 -2.34 -14.73 -18.84
N LYS A 26 -1.07 -14.43 -18.55
CA LYS A 26 -0.39 -13.23 -19.06
C LYS A 26 -0.30 -13.22 -20.58
N GLU A 27 0.02 -14.36 -21.19
CA GLU A 27 0.04 -14.49 -22.66
C GLU A 27 -1.35 -14.32 -23.28
N SER A 28 -2.42 -14.73 -22.60
CA SER A 28 -3.80 -14.46 -23.04
C SER A 28 -4.15 -12.96 -23.09
N LYS A 29 -3.41 -12.12 -22.35
CA LYS A 29 -3.52 -10.66 -22.37
C LYS A 29 -2.55 -10.00 -23.36
N GLY A 30 -1.79 -10.80 -24.10
CA GLY A 30 -0.82 -10.32 -25.08
C GLY A 30 0.55 -9.96 -24.50
N ILE A 31 0.81 -10.29 -23.23
CA ILE A 31 2.12 -10.09 -22.57
C ILE A 31 2.98 -11.32 -22.87
N LYS A 32 4.10 -11.13 -23.54
CA LYS A 32 5.02 -12.24 -23.87
C LYS A 32 5.91 -12.53 -22.67
N VAL A 33 5.79 -13.74 -22.14
CA VAL A 33 6.51 -14.14 -20.93
C VAL A 33 7.67 -15.08 -21.28
N LYS A 34 8.84 -14.81 -20.71
CA LYS A 34 9.94 -15.77 -20.64
C LYS A 34 10.02 -16.32 -19.23
N LEU A 35 10.12 -17.64 -19.10
CA LEU A 35 10.52 -18.28 -17.84
C LEU A 35 11.96 -18.78 -17.98
N ALA A 36 12.75 -18.54 -16.94
CA ALA A 36 14.08 -19.11 -16.76
C ALA A 36 14.22 -19.67 -15.34
N THR A 37 15.07 -20.67 -15.19
CA THR A 37 15.38 -21.21 -13.86
C THR A 37 16.72 -20.69 -13.33
N VAL A 38 16.84 -20.57 -12.02
CA VAL A 38 18.08 -20.21 -11.33
C VAL A 38 19.21 -21.18 -11.72
N GLU A 39 18.90 -22.47 -11.82
CA GLU A 39 19.87 -23.49 -12.21
C GLU A 39 20.35 -23.28 -13.66
N GLU A 40 19.45 -22.97 -14.61
CA GLU A 40 19.84 -22.64 -15.99
C GLU A 40 20.74 -21.39 -16.06
N ILE A 41 20.50 -20.41 -15.19
CA ILE A 41 21.29 -19.17 -15.13
C ILE A 41 22.68 -19.45 -14.53
N ILE A 42 22.73 -20.17 -13.41
CA ILE A 42 23.99 -20.47 -12.71
C ILE A 42 24.90 -21.37 -13.54
N ASP A 43 24.35 -22.33 -14.27
CA ASP A 43 25.13 -23.25 -15.11
C ASP A 43 25.62 -22.61 -16.42
N ASN A 44 25.09 -21.44 -16.79
CA ASN A 44 25.48 -20.75 -18.01
C ASN A 44 26.65 -19.79 -17.78
N SER A 45 27.84 -20.18 -18.27
CA SER A 45 29.08 -19.40 -18.15
C SER A 45 29.03 -18.01 -18.79
N SER A 46 28.02 -17.71 -19.61
CA SER A 46 27.84 -16.39 -20.22
C SER A 46 27.41 -15.32 -19.21
N PHE A 47 26.92 -15.73 -18.03
CA PHE A 47 26.48 -14.84 -16.96
C PHE A 47 27.44 -14.83 -15.76
N TRP A 48 28.57 -15.55 -15.86
CA TRP A 48 29.57 -15.61 -14.81
C TRP A 48 30.39 -14.32 -14.78
N GLY A 49 30.66 -13.84 -13.57
CA GLY A 49 31.60 -12.75 -13.31
C GLY A 49 32.92 -13.26 -12.77
N GLU A 50 33.70 -12.34 -12.19
CA GLU A 50 34.95 -12.65 -11.49
C GLU A 50 34.81 -12.31 -10.00
N GLY A 51 35.61 -12.97 -9.15
CA GLY A 51 35.66 -12.68 -7.71
C GLY A 51 34.30 -12.70 -7.03
N ILE A 52 34.00 -11.63 -6.28
CA ILE A 52 32.75 -11.44 -5.54
C ILE A 52 31.53 -11.23 -6.46
N PHE A 53 31.74 -10.87 -7.73
CA PHE A 53 30.69 -10.66 -8.73
C PHE A 53 30.26 -11.95 -9.45
N ASN A 54 30.61 -13.12 -8.93
CA ASN A 54 30.27 -14.42 -9.50
C ASN A 54 29.36 -15.28 -8.60
N ASP A 55 28.76 -14.68 -7.59
CA ASP A 55 27.72 -15.32 -6.78
C ASP A 55 26.40 -15.48 -7.56
N THR A 56 25.43 -16.14 -6.94
CA THR A 56 24.12 -16.39 -7.56
C THR A 56 23.39 -15.10 -7.89
N GLN A 57 23.41 -14.14 -6.97
CA GLN A 57 22.76 -12.84 -7.13
C GLN A 57 23.31 -12.10 -8.34
N ALA A 58 24.63 -12.02 -8.51
CA ALA A 58 25.28 -11.36 -9.64
C ALA A 58 24.97 -12.08 -10.97
N LYS A 59 24.94 -13.41 -10.98
CA LYS A 59 24.56 -14.20 -12.18
C LYS A 59 23.11 -13.94 -12.59
N ILE A 60 22.18 -13.88 -11.63
CA ILE A 60 20.78 -13.52 -11.87
C ILE A 60 20.69 -12.11 -12.44
N ARG A 61 21.35 -11.12 -11.82
CA ARG A 61 21.38 -9.73 -12.31
C ARG A 61 21.96 -9.62 -13.71
N ASN A 62 23.04 -10.34 -14.02
CA ASN A 62 23.64 -10.40 -15.35
C ASN A 62 22.68 -10.99 -16.39
N PHE A 63 21.91 -12.02 -16.02
CA PHE A 63 20.89 -12.58 -16.89
C PHE A 63 19.74 -11.61 -17.13
N ILE A 64 19.29 -10.88 -16.11
CA ILE A 64 18.28 -9.81 -16.27
C ILE A 64 18.80 -8.72 -17.20
N ARG A 65 20.05 -8.28 -17.04
CA ARG A 65 20.71 -7.34 -17.96
C ARG A 65 20.74 -7.85 -19.39
N TYR A 66 21.08 -9.12 -19.60
CA TYR A 66 21.02 -9.74 -20.92
C TYR A 66 19.59 -9.72 -21.50
N ALA A 67 18.59 -10.10 -20.70
CA ALA A 67 17.19 -10.10 -21.12
C ALA A 67 16.70 -8.69 -21.47
N TYR A 68 17.06 -7.68 -20.68
CA TYR A 68 16.72 -6.28 -20.94
C TYR A 68 17.31 -5.81 -22.28
N LEU A 69 18.62 -6.00 -22.48
CA LEU A 69 19.33 -5.52 -23.68
C LEU A 69 18.95 -6.27 -24.97
N ASN A 70 18.61 -7.55 -24.89
CA ASN A 70 18.41 -8.40 -26.06
C ASN A 70 16.94 -8.74 -26.35
N TRP A 71 16.10 -8.86 -25.32
CA TRP A 71 14.69 -9.21 -25.47
C TRP A 71 13.76 -8.01 -25.29
N GLY A 72 14.22 -6.97 -24.59
CA GLY A 72 13.44 -5.77 -24.30
C GLY A 72 12.40 -5.98 -23.21
N ILE A 73 12.71 -6.83 -22.21
CA ILE A 73 11.83 -7.03 -21.04
C ILE A 73 11.65 -5.71 -20.27
N GLU A 74 10.48 -5.55 -19.67
CA GLU A 74 10.14 -4.41 -18.83
C GLU A 74 9.85 -4.84 -17.38
N TYR A 75 9.39 -6.08 -17.19
CA TYR A 75 9.01 -6.64 -15.89
C TYR A 75 9.81 -7.88 -15.53
N VAL A 76 10.13 -8.02 -14.24
CA VAL A 76 10.74 -9.23 -13.67
C VAL A 76 9.97 -9.68 -12.44
N LEU A 77 9.50 -10.92 -12.44
CA LEU A 77 9.00 -11.60 -11.24
C LEU A 77 10.06 -12.55 -10.71
N LEU A 78 10.53 -12.27 -9.50
CA LEU A 78 11.37 -13.16 -8.71
C LEU A 78 10.45 -14.19 -8.04
N GLY A 79 10.29 -15.36 -8.67
CA GLY A 79 9.38 -16.42 -8.27
C GLY A 79 10.02 -17.41 -7.31
N GLY A 80 10.36 -16.97 -6.11
CA GLY A 80 10.91 -17.80 -5.05
C GLY A 80 11.28 -16.96 -3.83
N ASP A 81 11.32 -17.61 -2.68
CA ASP A 81 11.71 -16.97 -1.44
C ASP A 81 13.23 -16.70 -1.34
N GLY A 82 13.63 -15.87 -0.38
CA GLY A 82 14.99 -15.44 -0.08
C GLY A 82 15.48 -15.87 1.31
N ASP A 83 14.89 -16.90 1.95
CA ASP A 83 15.32 -17.42 3.25
C ASP A 83 16.75 -17.98 3.20
N VAL A 84 17.73 -17.16 3.56
CA VAL A 84 19.16 -17.51 3.47
C VAL A 84 19.59 -18.65 4.39
N VAL A 85 18.84 -18.96 5.46
CA VAL A 85 19.19 -20.02 6.42
C VAL A 85 18.69 -21.38 5.96
N LYS A 86 17.64 -21.42 5.13
CA LYS A 86 17.09 -22.65 4.55
C LYS A 86 17.41 -22.73 3.04
N PRO A 87 18.48 -23.45 2.63
CA PRO A 87 18.91 -23.47 1.23
C PRO A 87 17.86 -23.96 0.21
N ASP A 88 16.91 -24.79 0.64
CA ASP A 88 15.83 -25.28 -0.23
C ASP A 88 14.70 -24.25 -0.46
N GLU A 89 14.62 -23.22 0.41
CA GLU A 89 13.67 -22.10 0.39
C GLU A 89 14.36 -20.80 -0.12
N ASN A 90 15.70 -20.72 -0.05
CA ASN A 90 16.51 -19.64 -0.66
C ASN A 90 16.60 -19.69 -2.20
N ILE A 91 15.46 -19.64 -2.89
CA ILE A 91 15.37 -19.80 -4.34
C ILE A 91 15.95 -18.60 -5.07
N ILE A 92 15.56 -17.39 -4.67
CA ILE A 92 16.09 -16.13 -5.21
C ILE A 92 16.77 -15.37 -4.08
N PRO A 93 18.10 -15.51 -3.91
CA PRO A 93 18.77 -14.95 -2.75
C PRO A 93 18.71 -13.43 -2.71
N PRO A 94 18.56 -12.80 -1.53
CA PRO A 94 18.67 -11.35 -1.40
C PRO A 94 20.08 -10.86 -1.76
N ARG A 95 20.16 -9.65 -2.33
CA ARG A 95 21.36 -8.83 -2.21
C ARG A 95 21.16 -7.89 -1.03
N TYR A 96 22.15 -7.86 -0.14
CA TYR A 96 22.17 -6.96 1.00
C TYR A 96 22.86 -5.66 0.61
N LEU A 97 22.13 -4.55 0.59
CA LEU A 97 22.67 -3.23 0.32
C LEU A 97 22.94 -2.50 1.63
N TYR A 98 24.11 -1.91 1.73
CA TYR A 98 24.57 -1.21 2.92
C TYR A 98 24.00 0.21 2.95
N ALA A 99 23.39 0.58 4.07
CA ALA A 99 22.96 1.95 4.31
C ALA A 99 23.06 2.29 5.79
N THR A 100 23.24 3.59 6.05
CA THR A 100 23.26 4.14 7.39
C THR A 100 22.12 5.13 7.60
N CYS A 101 21.65 5.26 8.84
CA CYS A 101 20.77 6.33 9.26
C CYS A 101 21.09 6.78 10.69
N VAL A 102 20.58 7.95 11.08
CA VAL A 102 20.83 8.55 12.39
C VAL A 102 19.51 8.74 13.15
N GLY A 103 19.34 7.93 14.20
CA GLY A 103 18.22 7.92 15.13
C GLY A 103 17.03 7.02 14.74
N LEU A 104 16.35 6.47 15.75
CA LEU A 104 15.07 5.76 15.62
C LEU A 104 14.09 6.15 16.74
N PRO A 105 13.12 7.04 16.47
CA PRO A 105 12.90 7.85 15.26
C PRO A 105 14.07 8.81 14.93
N LEU A 106 14.08 9.28 13.68
CA LEU A 106 15.09 10.22 13.18
C LEU A 106 15.04 11.52 14.01
N THR A 107 16.23 11.97 14.46
CA THR A 107 16.63 13.11 15.35
C THR A 107 17.41 12.68 16.59
N GLN A 108 17.52 11.38 16.87
CA GLN A 108 18.39 10.84 17.93
C GLN A 108 19.86 10.76 17.49
N GLN A 109 20.80 10.52 18.43
CA GLN A 109 22.24 10.58 18.15
C GLN A 109 22.86 9.26 17.69
N ASP A 110 22.13 8.15 17.79
CA ASP A 110 22.67 6.83 17.47
C ASP A 110 22.71 6.62 15.96
N VAL A 111 23.91 6.32 15.44
CA VAL A 111 24.09 5.86 14.07
C VAL A 111 23.70 4.40 14.01
N LEU A 112 22.90 4.06 13.01
CA LEU A 112 22.51 2.70 12.70
C LEU A 112 23.03 2.37 11.32
N GLU A 113 23.61 1.18 11.24
CA GLU A 113 24.12 0.58 10.03
C GLU A 113 23.30 -0.68 9.78
N ALA A 114 22.97 -0.96 8.52
CA ALA A 114 22.30 -2.19 8.17
C ALA A 114 22.68 -2.69 6.78
N TYR A 115 22.67 -4.01 6.69
CA TYR A 115 22.68 -4.78 5.46
C TYR A 115 21.22 -5.10 5.09
N ILE A 116 20.68 -4.34 4.14
CA ILE A 116 19.26 -4.31 3.79
C ILE A 116 18.99 -5.26 2.61
N PRO A 117 18.23 -6.35 2.78
CA PRO A 117 17.87 -7.23 1.67
C PRO A 117 16.95 -6.47 0.72
N SER A 118 17.36 -6.40 -0.55
CA SER A 118 16.84 -5.43 -1.48
C SER A 118 16.74 -5.96 -2.91
N ASP A 119 15.55 -5.84 -3.49
CA ASP A 119 15.29 -6.24 -4.87
C ASP A 119 15.61 -5.14 -5.89
N VAL A 120 15.94 -3.91 -5.47
CA VAL A 120 16.42 -2.88 -6.42
C VAL A 120 17.75 -3.28 -7.07
N TYR A 121 18.57 -4.13 -6.43
CA TYR A 121 19.75 -4.71 -7.08
C TYR A 121 19.40 -5.46 -8.38
N TYR A 122 18.22 -6.09 -8.45
CA TYR A 122 17.76 -6.80 -9.64
C TYR A 122 17.06 -5.88 -10.66
N ALA A 123 16.69 -4.66 -10.27
CA ALA A 123 15.97 -3.69 -11.09
C ALA A 123 16.91 -2.70 -11.80
N CYS A 124 17.92 -2.25 -11.07
CA CYS A 124 18.95 -1.31 -11.49
C CYS A 124 20.12 -2.11 -12.06
N LEU A 125 20.40 -1.97 -13.35
CA LEU A 125 21.25 -2.85 -14.14
C LEU A 125 22.58 -2.19 -14.53
N ASP A 126 22.78 -0.91 -14.24
CA ASP A 126 24.06 -0.23 -14.46
C ASP A 126 25.04 -0.43 -13.29
N GLY A 127 26.34 -0.30 -13.57
CA GLY A 127 27.39 -0.48 -12.57
C GLY A 127 27.48 -1.90 -11.96
N ASN A 128 28.35 -2.05 -10.96
CA ASN A 128 28.60 -3.32 -10.26
C ASN A 128 28.03 -3.36 -8.82
N PHE A 129 27.65 -2.21 -8.24
CA PHE A 129 27.16 -2.04 -6.86
C PHE A 129 28.19 -2.32 -5.75
N ASN A 130 29.47 -2.45 -6.07
CA ASN A 130 30.54 -2.69 -5.09
C ASN A 130 31.85 -2.47 -5.85
N GLU A 131 32.30 -1.22 -5.93
CA GLU A 131 33.48 -0.81 -6.69
C GLU A 131 34.78 -1.13 -5.94
N ASP A 132 34.77 -1.06 -4.60
CA ASP A 132 35.92 -1.31 -3.74
C ASP A 132 36.20 -2.79 -3.43
N GLU A 133 35.32 -3.66 -3.91
CA GLU A 133 35.35 -5.09 -3.67
C GLU A 133 35.36 -5.43 -2.18
N ASP A 134 34.60 -4.70 -1.38
CA ASP A 134 34.45 -4.90 0.05
C ASP A 134 33.15 -5.66 0.43
N GLU A 135 32.76 -5.66 1.72
CA GLU A 135 31.55 -6.35 2.22
C GLU A 135 30.27 -5.50 2.10
N LYS A 136 30.38 -4.22 1.77
CA LYS A 136 29.29 -3.25 1.74
C LYS A 136 28.88 -2.95 0.30
N TRP A 137 27.76 -3.50 -0.10
CA TRP A 137 27.25 -3.27 -1.45
C TRP A 137 26.39 -2.00 -1.51
N GLY A 138 26.57 -1.19 -2.54
CA GLY A 138 25.72 -0.05 -2.86
C GLY A 138 26.00 1.15 -1.97
N GLU A 139 27.26 1.33 -1.58
CA GLU A 139 27.65 2.45 -0.74
C GLU A 139 27.38 3.79 -1.42
N ASN A 140 27.14 4.81 -0.58
CA ASN A 140 27.12 6.17 -1.07
C ASN A 140 28.55 6.63 -1.42
N ALA A 141 28.64 7.74 -2.16
CA ALA A 141 29.91 8.33 -2.58
C ALA A 141 30.87 8.71 -1.44
N THR A 142 30.41 8.83 -0.19
CA THR A 142 31.28 9.16 0.96
C THR A 142 31.82 7.93 1.70
N GLU A 143 31.24 6.76 1.43
CA GLU A 143 31.64 5.49 2.05
C GLU A 143 32.43 4.61 1.06
N ASN A 144 32.25 4.81 -0.26
CA ASN A 144 33.07 4.17 -1.31
C ASN A 144 34.57 4.49 -1.14
N GLU A 145 35.40 3.46 -0.95
CA GLU A 145 36.85 3.60 -0.73
C GLU A 145 37.67 3.83 -2.03
N VAL A 146 37.07 3.64 -3.21
CA VAL A 146 37.74 3.69 -4.52
C VAL A 146 37.45 4.97 -5.31
N SER A 147 36.24 5.51 -5.24
CA SER A 147 35.86 6.72 -5.97
C SER A 147 34.91 7.63 -5.18
N ASP A 148 34.84 8.92 -5.57
CA ASP A 148 33.83 9.87 -5.04
C ASP A 148 32.46 9.70 -5.75
N GLU A 149 32.19 8.52 -6.32
CA GLU A 149 30.94 8.20 -7.04
C GLU A 149 30.07 7.23 -6.21
N ASP A 150 28.76 7.35 -6.39
CA ASP A 150 27.77 6.47 -5.76
C ASP A 150 27.84 5.09 -6.40
N GLU A 151 28.01 4.03 -5.61
CA GLU A 151 28.11 2.67 -6.17
C GLU A 151 26.75 2.14 -6.61
N ALA A 152 25.70 2.57 -5.92
CA ALA A 152 24.36 2.13 -6.21
C ALA A 152 23.82 2.87 -7.44
N ASP A 153 23.42 2.09 -8.44
CA ASP A 153 22.49 2.59 -9.46
C ASP A 153 21.12 2.78 -8.80
N LEU A 154 20.58 4.00 -8.93
CA LEU A 154 19.35 4.44 -8.29
C LEU A 154 18.18 4.58 -9.28
N PHE A 155 18.37 4.20 -10.55
CA PHE A 155 17.35 4.23 -11.59
C PHE A 155 17.13 2.81 -12.12
N ALA A 156 15.88 2.40 -12.29
CA ALA A 156 15.58 1.02 -12.69
C ALA A 156 15.43 0.90 -14.21
N GLU A 157 16.07 -0.11 -14.81
CA GLU A 157 15.84 -0.51 -16.20
C GLU A 157 14.62 -1.44 -16.33
N VAL A 158 14.33 -2.20 -15.28
CA VAL A 158 13.19 -3.13 -15.23
C VAL A 158 12.44 -3.01 -13.90
N TYR A 159 11.13 -3.26 -13.92
CA TYR A 159 10.30 -3.20 -12.72
C TYR A 159 10.19 -4.58 -12.06
N VAL A 160 10.65 -4.67 -10.81
CA VAL A 160 10.76 -5.93 -10.08
C VAL A 160 9.64 -6.09 -9.06
N GLY A 161 9.12 -7.32 -8.97
CA GLY A 161 8.34 -7.79 -7.82
C GLY A 161 8.76 -9.21 -7.46
N ARG A 162 8.50 -9.60 -6.21
CA ARG A 162 8.88 -10.90 -5.67
C ARG A 162 7.67 -11.70 -5.21
N ALA A 163 7.54 -12.91 -5.69
CA ALA A 163 6.65 -13.92 -5.12
C ALA A 163 7.50 -14.82 -4.22
N CYS A 164 7.40 -14.64 -2.90
CA CYS A 164 8.16 -15.42 -1.91
C CYS A 164 7.48 -16.79 -1.70
N VAL A 165 7.68 -17.69 -2.66
CA VAL A 165 6.97 -18.98 -2.73
C VAL A 165 7.94 -20.14 -2.56
N ASP A 166 7.55 -21.14 -1.78
CA ASP A 166 8.35 -22.35 -1.51
C ASP A 166 7.70 -23.63 -2.05
N SER A 167 6.43 -23.50 -2.44
CA SER A 167 5.59 -24.60 -2.89
C SER A 167 4.74 -24.26 -4.12
N PRO A 168 4.37 -25.27 -4.93
CA PRO A 168 3.41 -25.09 -6.01
C PRO A 168 2.06 -24.51 -5.55
N ALA A 169 1.62 -24.81 -4.33
CA ALA A 169 0.34 -24.32 -3.80
C ALA A 169 0.36 -22.79 -3.56
N GLU A 170 1.50 -22.23 -3.17
CA GLU A 170 1.63 -20.78 -3.01
C GLU A 170 1.71 -20.06 -4.36
N VAL A 171 2.37 -20.67 -5.35
CA VAL A 171 2.33 -20.19 -6.75
C VAL A 171 0.89 -20.15 -7.26
N GLU A 172 0.11 -21.22 -7.02
CA GLU A 172 -1.31 -21.28 -7.37
C GLU A 172 -2.11 -20.19 -6.64
N ASN A 173 -1.84 -19.91 -5.36
CA ASN A 173 -2.50 -18.85 -4.61
C ASN A 173 -2.21 -17.46 -5.17
N ILE A 174 -0.94 -17.12 -5.40
CA ILE A 174 -0.55 -15.82 -5.97
C ILE A 174 -1.16 -15.65 -7.36
N THR A 175 -1.12 -16.70 -8.18
CA THR A 175 -1.70 -16.72 -9.53
C THR A 175 -3.20 -16.44 -9.49
N ARG A 176 -3.93 -17.18 -8.66
CA ARG A 176 -5.38 -17.04 -8.48
C ARG A 176 -5.76 -15.66 -7.96
N LYS A 177 -5.04 -15.12 -6.98
CA LYS A 177 -5.30 -13.77 -6.42
C LYS A 177 -5.06 -12.68 -7.46
N SER A 178 -3.96 -12.76 -8.18
CA SER A 178 -3.61 -11.84 -9.28
C SER A 178 -4.69 -11.83 -10.36
N MET A 179 -5.05 -13.02 -10.88
CA MET A 179 -6.10 -13.19 -11.89
C MET A 179 -7.46 -12.69 -11.39
N SER A 180 -7.84 -13.02 -10.15
CA SER A 180 -9.10 -12.60 -9.54
C SER A 180 -9.20 -11.08 -9.43
N TYR A 181 -8.12 -10.42 -9.01
CA TYR A 181 -8.08 -8.96 -8.96
C TYR A 181 -8.17 -8.35 -10.37
N GLU A 182 -7.35 -8.81 -11.32
CA GLU A 182 -7.33 -8.30 -12.70
C GLU A 182 -8.63 -8.54 -13.47
N MET A 183 -9.47 -9.49 -13.05
CA MET A 183 -10.80 -9.73 -13.63
C MET A 183 -11.94 -9.11 -12.83
N SER A 184 -11.67 -8.52 -11.66
CA SER A 184 -12.70 -8.01 -10.75
C SER A 184 -13.42 -6.81 -11.33
N ASN A 185 -14.74 -6.79 -11.13
CA ASN A 185 -15.63 -5.65 -11.38
C ASN A 185 -16.50 -5.36 -10.15
N ASN A 186 -16.06 -5.82 -8.97
CA ASN A 186 -16.79 -5.71 -7.71
C ASN A 186 -16.74 -4.25 -7.16
N GLU A 187 -17.73 -3.88 -6.37
CA GLU A 187 -17.78 -2.64 -5.59
C GLU A 187 -16.62 -2.50 -4.60
N SER A 188 -15.93 -3.60 -4.25
CA SER A 188 -14.68 -3.56 -3.48
C SER A 188 -13.62 -2.66 -4.13
N LEU A 189 -13.64 -2.52 -5.48
CA LEU A 189 -12.77 -1.61 -6.23
C LEU A 189 -12.99 -0.12 -5.89
N LEU A 190 -14.14 0.25 -5.32
CA LEU A 190 -14.40 1.61 -4.83
C LEU A 190 -13.81 1.88 -3.44
N GLN A 191 -13.44 0.84 -2.69
CA GLN A 191 -13.14 0.98 -1.27
C GLN A 191 -11.63 1.12 -1.03
N ILE A 192 -11.24 2.17 -0.32
CA ILE A 192 -9.88 2.39 0.17
C ILE A 192 -9.91 2.45 1.70
N LEU A 193 -8.99 1.75 2.34
CA LEU A 193 -8.82 1.74 3.80
C LEU A 193 -7.51 2.43 4.17
N LEU A 194 -7.60 3.48 4.98
CA LEU A 194 -6.44 4.15 5.56
C LEU A 194 -6.32 3.79 7.04
N LEU A 195 -5.17 3.23 7.42
CA LEU A 195 -4.88 2.70 8.74
C LEU A 195 -3.76 3.51 9.39
N GLY A 196 -4.01 3.97 10.61
CA GLY A 196 -3.06 4.76 11.38
C GLY A 196 -3.02 4.30 12.82
N GLU A 197 -1.90 3.70 13.24
CA GLU A 197 -1.66 3.34 14.62
C GLU A 197 -1.13 4.54 15.44
N TYR A 198 -1.14 4.40 16.76
CA TYR A 198 -0.29 5.20 17.63
C TYR A 198 1.19 4.90 17.34
N LEU A 199 2.03 5.92 17.15
CA LEU A 199 3.47 5.77 16.85
C LEU A 199 4.37 6.22 18.00
N GLY A 200 3.95 7.23 18.77
CA GLY A 200 4.72 7.76 19.90
C GLY A 200 5.91 8.65 19.52
N PHE A 201 5.92 9.22 18.31
CA PHE A 201 7.00 10.11 17.82
C PHE A 201 6.84 11.59 18.19
N GLY A 202 5.80 11.96 18.93
CA GLY A 202 5.53 13.33 19.36
C GLY A 202 4.90 14.22 18.29
N GLY A 203 4.29 15.32 18.73
CA GLY A 203 3.77 16.37 17.85
C GLY A 203 2.82 15.84 16.75
N PRO A 204 2.92 16.35 15.51
CA PRO A 204 2.20 15.83 14.36
C PRO A 204 2.53 14.37 14.00
N ALA A 205 3.67 13.81 14.42
CA ALA A 205 4.05 12.44 14.11
C ALA A 205 3.52 11.39 15.11
N GLU A 206 2.87 11.83 16.19
CA GLU A 206 2.38 10.95 17.26
C GLU A 206 1.45 9.84 16.75
N TRP A 207 0.74 10.09 15.66
CA TRP A 207 -0.29 9.22 15.11
C TRP A 207 -0.07 8.98 13.62
N GLY A 208 -0.03 7.72 13.19
CA GLY A 208 0.03 7.36 11.77
C GLY A 208 -1.17 7.88 10.98
N GLY A 209 -2.30 8.13 11.66
CA GLY A 209 -3.47 8.78 11.06
C GLY A 209 -3.17 10.17 10.49
N ASN A 210 -2.22 10.92 11.08
CA ASN A 210 -1.81 12.23 10.58
C ASN A 210 -1.06 12.11 9.25
N HIS A 211 -0.16 11.13 9.12
CA HIS A 211 0.49 10.80 7.85
C HIS A 211 -0.54 10.39 6.79
N LYS A 212 -1.54 9.58 7.17
CA LYS A 212 -2.57 9.15 6.22
C LYS A 212 -3.53 10.28 5.82
N ASP A 213 -3.70 11.30 6.65
CA ASP A 213 -4.43 12.52 6.30
C ASP A 213 -3.77 13.29 5.15
N GLU A 214 -2.45 13.15 4.93
CA GLU A 214 -1.72 13.76 3.81
C GLU A 214 -1.87 12.97 2.50
N VAL A 215 -2.17 11.66 2.57
CA VAL A 215 -2.44 10.82 1.40
C VAL A 215 -3.85 11.08 0.84
N LYS A 216 -4.82 11.34 1.72
CA LYS A 216 -6.24 11.54 1.35
C LYS A 216 -6.47 12.49 0.18
N PRO A 217 -5.83 13.68 0.10
CA PRO A 217 -6.05 14.63 -0.99
C PRO A 217 -5.61 14.11 -2.36
N LEU A 218 -4.68 13.15 -2.41
CA LEU A 218 -4.23 12.52 -3.65
C LEU A 218 -5.26 11.52 -4.20
N ILE A 219 -6.14 11.01 -3.33
CA ILE A 219 -7.14 10.00 -3.67
C ILE A 219 -8.34 10.69 -4.35
N PRO A 220 -8.75 10.25 -5.56
CA PRO A 220 -9.90 10.82 -6.23
C PRO A 220 -11.21 10.68 -5.42
N SER A 221 -12.03 11.72 -5.41
CA SER A 221 -13.25 11.80 -4.60
C SER A 221 -14.32 10.74 -4.92
N TYR A 222 -14.22 10.06 -6.06
CA TYR A 222 -15.11 8.97 -6.45
C TYR A 222 -14.80 7.64 -5.74
N PHE A 223 -13.70 7.54 -4.99
CA PHE A 223 -13.46 6.43 -4.06
C PHE A 223 -14.19 6.64 -2.72
N ASN A 224 -14.53 5.55 -2.06
CA ASN A 224 -14.95 5.56 -0.66
C ASN A 224 -13.73 5.33 0.23
N ILE A 225 -13.44 6.30 1.09
CA ILE A 225 -12.33 6.22 2.04
C ILE A 225 -12.90 5.85 3.41
N THR A 226 -12.47 4.71 3.93
CA THR A 226 -12.68 4.30 5.32
C THR A 226 -11.39 4.54 6.09
N THR A 227 -11.49 5.05 7.31
CA THR A 227 -10.32 5.33 8.17
C THR A 227 -10.43 4.56 9.48
N LEU A 228 -9.34 3.93 9.91
CA LEU A 228 -9.18 3.42 11.28
C LEU A 228 -7.92 4.03 11.88
N TYR A 229 -8.12 5.09 12.66
CA TYR A 229 -7.04 5.84 13.31
C TYR A 229 -7.16 5.72 14.83
N ASP A 230 -6.08 5.31 15.49
CA ASP A 230 -6.05 5.22 16.95
C ASP A 230 -6.31 6.56 17.65
N ARG A 231 -5.91 7.67 16.99
CA ARG A 231 -6.17 9.05 17.43
C ARG A 231 -7.65 9.33 17.64
N ASP A 232 -8.50 8.78 16.77
CA ASP A 232 -9.93 9.10 16.71
C ASP A 232 -10.74 8.06 17.51
N ASN A 233 -10.47 6.78 17.28
CA ASN A 233 -11.03 5.68 18.05
C ASN A 233 -10.10 4.45 17.97
N PRO A 234 -9.53 4.00 19.10
CA PRO A 234 -8.68 2.82 19.13
C PRO A 234 -9.36 1.60 18.51
N TRP A 235 -8.64 0.89 17.65
CA TRP A 235 -9.14 -0.28 16.93
C TRP A 235 -8.32 -1.53 17.23
N SER A 236 -8.98 -2.69 17.12
CA SER A 236 -8.39 -4.01 17.40
C SER A 236 -8.15 -4.80 16.12
N LYS A 237 -7.29 -5.82 16.19
CA LYS A 237 -7.10 -6.77 15.10
C LYS A 237 -8.39 -7.47 14.65
N ASP A 238 -9.30 -7.80 15.57
CA ASP A 238 -10.56 -8.46 15.21
C ASP A 238 -11.48 -7.51 14.43
N THR A 239 -11.44 -6.21 14.76
CA THR A 239 -12.09 -5.17 13.97
C THR A 239 -11.51 -5.11 12.56
N LEU A 240 -10.19 -5.09 12.43
CA LEU A 240 -9.53 -5.03 11.13
C LEU A 240 -9.79 -6.28 10.28
N ILE A 241 -9.69 -7.48 10.85
CA ILE A 241 -10.00 -8.75 10.16
C ILE A 241 -11.44 -8.73 9.64
N PHE A 242 -12.39 -8.28 10.45
CA PHE A 242 -13.79 -8.15 10.03
C PHE A 242 -13.96 -7.16 8.88
N VAL A 243 -13.23 -6.05 8.90
CA VAL A 243 -13.25 -5.02 7.84
C VAL A 243 -12.64 -5.57 6.55
N LEU A 244 -11.43 -6.14 6.59
CA LEU A 244 -10.75 -6.68 5.41
C LEU A 244 -11.55 -7.81 4.75
N ASN A 245 -12.27 -8.62 5.53
CA ASN A 245 -13.15 -9.67 5.02
C ASN A 245 -14.36 -9.16 4.21
N LYS A 246 -14.67 -7.86 4.24
CA LYS A 246 -15.71 -7.24 3.39
C LYS A 246 -15.23 -6.89 1.98
N GLY A 247 -13.91 -6.85 1.75
CA GLY A 247 -13.31 -6.50 0.47
C GLY A 247 -12.91 -5.03 0.38
N PHE A 248 -11.67 -4.79 -0.04
CA PHE A 248 -11.10 -3.48 -0.31
C PHE A 248 -10.27 -3.53 -1.59
N ASN A 249 -10.10 -2.39 -2.24
CA ASN A 249 -9.17 -2.26 -3.35
C ASN A 249 -7.75 -2.03 -2.83
N ILE A 250 -7.62 -1.02 -1.97
CA ILE A 250 -6.33 -0.55 -1.45
C ILE A 250 -6.43 -0.42 0.05
N VAL A 251 -5.39 -0.88 0.73
CA VAL A 251 -5.13 -0.64 2.15
C VAL A 251 -3.82 0.12 2.24
N ASN A 252 -3.80 1.24 2.97
CA ASN A 252 -2.58 1.99 3.25
C ASN A 252 -2.38 2.12 4.75
N HIS A 253 -1.20 1.73 5.23
CA HIS A 253 -0.94 1.51 6.65
C HIS A 253 0.31 2.25 7.12
N ASP A 254 0.16 2.96 8.23
CA ASP A 254 1.26 3.49 9.02
C ASP A 254 1.10 3.08 10.49
N GLY A 255 2.10 2.36 11.01
CA GLY A 255 2.03 1.71 12.30
C GLY A 255 3.27 0.88 12.65
N HIS A 256 3.23 0.24 13.82
CA HIS A 256 4.34 -0.58 14.30
C HIS A 256 4.41 -1.94 13.62
N GLY A 257 5.64 -2.44 13.48
CA GLY A 257 5.92 -3.64 12.70
C GLY A 257 7.10 -4.41 13.24
N TRP A 258 7.09 -5.70 12.91
CA TRP A 258 8.16 -6.65 13.15
C TRP A 258 8.08 -7.76 12.10
N THR A 259 9.07 -8.66 12.02
CA THR A 259 9.11 -9.75 11.03
C THR A 259 7.78 -10.51 10.94
N THR A 260 7.18 -10.87 12.08
CA THR A 260 5.91 -11.63 12.13
C THR A 260 4.71 -10.79 12.64
N TYR A 261 4.77 -9.46 12.53
CA TYR A 261 3.73 -8.55 13.06
C TYR A 261 3.58 -7.28 12.23
N ALA A 262 2.34 -6.97 11.82
CA ALA A 262 1.95 -5.69 11.24
C ALA A 262 0.44 -5.50 11.34
N LEU A 263 -0.04 -4.25 11.22
CA LEU A 263 -1.48 -3.91 11.24
C LEU A 263 -2.19 -4.43 12.50
N LYS A 264 -1.50 -4.43 13.64
CA LYS A 264 -1.92 -5.08 14.90
C LYS A 264 -2.17 -6.60 14.85
N MET A 265 -1.77 -7.27 13.78
CA MET A 265 -1.92 -8.71 13.58
C MET A 265 -0.59 -9.43 13.66
N ARG A 266 -0.61 -10.71 14.05
CA ARG A 266 0.51 -11.64 13.87
C ARG A 266 0.19 -12.66 12.78
N ASN A 267 1.18 -13.40 12.28
CA ASN A 267 0.99 -14.43 11.26
C ASN A 267 -0.20 -15.39 11.53
N PRO A 268 -0.43 -15.91 12.76
CA PRO A 268 -1.59 -16.77 13.04
C PRO A 268 -2.95 -16.07 12.90
N ASP A 269 -3.01 -14.74 13.03
CA ASP A 269 -4.24 -13.98 12.83
C ASP A 269 -4.60 -13.84 11.35
N LEU A 270 -3.62 -13.82 10.43
CA LEU A 270 -3.86 -13.80 8.98
C LEU A 270 -4.64 -15.03 8.50
N LYS A 271 -4.49 -16.18 9.20
CA LYS A 271 -5.27 -17.41 8.95
C LYS A 271 -6.77 -17.26 9.25
N LYS A 272 -7.22 -16.12 9.78
CA LYS A 272 -8.64 -15.77 9.98
C LYS A 272 -9.23 -14.92 8.86
N LEU A 273 -8.41 -14.46 7.91
CA LEU A 273 -8.89 -13.77 6.71
C LEU A 273 -9.64 -14.76 5.81
N ARG A 274 -10.76 -14.31 5.26
CA ARG A 274 -11.69 -15.06 4.41
C ARG A 274 -12.12 -14.23 3.19
N ASN A 275 -11.40 -13.13 2.91
CA ASN A 275 -11.71 -12.26 1.78
C ASN A 275 -11.42 -12.99 0.46
N ASN A 276 -12.34 -12.84 -0.49
CA ASN A 276 -12.18 -13.29 -1.88
C ASN A 276 -12.00 -12.09 -2.83
N ASP A 277 -12.31 -10.89 -2.36
CA ASP A 277 -11.88 -9.63 -2.96
C ASP A 277 -10.52 -9.27 -2.35
N TYR A 278 -9.47 -9.51 -3.12
CA TYR A 278 -8.09 -9.25 -2.69
C TYR A 278 -7.76 -7.78 -2.82
N PHE A 279 -7.01 -7.26 -1.85
CA PHE A 279 -6.56 -5.88 -1.81
C PHE A 279 -5.07 -5.78 -2.10
N PHE A 280 -4.64 -4.57 -2.50
CA PHE A 280 -3.25 -4.16 -2.46
C PHE A 280 -2.95 -3.50 -1.10
N LEU A 281 -1.80 -3.78 -0.49
CA LEU A 281 -1.35 -3.13 0.74
C LEU A 281 -0.07 -2.32 0.51
N TYR A 282 -0.05 -1.04 0.92
CA TYR A 282 1.19 -0.28 1.10
C TYR A 282 1.40 0.01 2.58
N SER A 283 2.54 -0.36 3.14
CA SER A 283 2.84 -0.14 4.55
C SER A 283 4.23 0.43 4.80
N GLN A 284 4.30 1.43 5.68
CA GLN A 284 5.54 2.06 6.15
C GLN A 284 6.15 1.37 7.38
N THR A 285 5.61 0.22 7.78
CA THR A 285 5.93 -0.41 9.05
C THR A 285 7.30 -1.09 9.03
N CYS A 286 7.93 -1.26 10.18
CA CYS A 286 9.22 -1.93 10.27
C CYS A 286 9.11 -3.43 9.97
N LEU A 287 10.09 -3.98 9.24
CA LEU A 287 10.49 -5.41 9.19
C LEU A 287 9.43 -6.42 8.70
N ALA A 288 8.20 -6.00 8.45
CA ALA A 288 7.12 -6.88 8.04
C ALA A 288 7.33 -7.48 6.63
N GLY A 289 8.28 -6.94 5.85
CA GLY A 289 8.77 -7.49 4.60
C GLY A 289 10.21 -8.02 4.69
N SER A 290 10.66 -8.49 5.86
CA SER A 290 11.99 -9.11 6.03
C SER A 290 11.98 -10.53 5.46
N PHE A 291 11.94 -10.64 4.13
CA PHE A 291 11.84 -11.91 3.37
C PHE A 291 13.11 -12.78 3.44
N ASP A 292 14.16 -12.30 4.09
CA ASP A 292 15.32 -13.09 4.48
C ASP A 292 15.16 -13.74 5.86
N ASN A 293 14.05 -13.44 6.56
CA ASN A 293 13.69 -13.90 7.90
C ASN A 293 14.77 -13.64 8.97
N TRP A 294 15.63 -12.64 8.76
CA TRP A 294 16.81 -12.43 9.59
C TRP A 294 16.91 -10.98 10.07
N TYR A 295 16.53 -10.75 11.34
CA TYR A 295 16.76 -9.47 12.02
C TYR A 295 16.55 -9.51 13.56
N PRO A 296 17.43 -8.89 14.37
CA PRO A 296 18.75 -8.33 14.02
C PRO A 296 19.72 -9.40 13.49
N GLU A 297 20.94 -9.02 13.12
CA GLU A 297 21.95 -9.85 12.43
C GLU A 297 22.33 -11.18 13.11
N ASP A 298 21.91 -11.42 14.34
CA ASP A 298 22.12 -12.68 15.07
C ASP A 298 20.81 -13.46 15.35
N ASN A 299 19.69 -13.06 14.74
CA ASN A 299 18.38 -13.59 15.07
C ASN A 299 17.56 -13.92 13.82
N TYR A 300 17.49 -15.21 13.53
CA TYR A 300 16.69 -15.79 12.49
C TYR A 300 15.30 -16.21 13.01
N TYR A 301 14.25 -15.95 12.22
CA TYR A 301 12.88 -16.41 12.48
C TYR A 301 12.56 -17.61 11.60
N GLU A 302 12.12 -18.72 12.21
CA GLU A 302 11.74 -19.92 11.46
C GLU A 302 10.42 -19.78 10.69
N ASP A 303 9.56 -18.83 11.10
CA ASP A 303 8.27 -18.53 10.47
C ASP A 303 8.43 -17.33 9.53
N ASP A 304 7.93 -17.47 8.31
CA ASP A 304 8.06 -16.47 7.24
C ASP A 304 7.53 -15.11 7.67
N CYS A 305 8.01 -14.06 7.02
CA CYS A 305 7.64 -12.72 7.40
C CYS A 305 6.17 -12.42 7.05
N PHE A 306 5.65 -11.36 7.66
CA PHE A 306 4.23 -11.01 7.58
C PHE A 306 3.76 -10.79 6.13
N ALA A 307 4.60 -10.17 5.28
CA ALA A 307 4.31 -9.93 3.87
C ALA A 307 4.13 -11.24 3.09
N GLU A 308 4.92 -12.27 3.40
CA GLU A 308 4.84 -13.59 2.77
C GLU A 308 3.54 -14.29 3.16
N HIS A 309 3.21 -14.34 4.46
CA HIS A 309 1.91 -14.87 4.89
C HIS A 309 0.74 -14.11 4.27
N LEU A 310 0.85 -12.79 4.07
CA LEU A 310 -0.23 -11.99 3.49
C LEU A 310 -0.43 -12.25 1.99
N THR A 311 0.65 -12.58 1.26
CA THR A 311 0.67 -12.72 -0.21
C THR A 311 0.67 -14.16 -0.70
N CYS A 312 1.18 -15.12 0.06
CA CYS A 312 1.28 -16.54 -0.34
C CYS A 312 0.09 -17.40 0.14
N ASN A 313 -0.58 -16.99 1.23
CA ASN A 313 -1.78 -17.66 1.71
C ASN A 313 -2.99 -17.47 0.76
N GLU A 314 -3.99 -18.33 0.92
CA GLU A 314 -5.21 -18.35 0.08
C GLU A 314 -6.00 -17.02 0.11
N HIS A 315 -6.02 -16.36 1.27
CA HIS A 315 -6.68 -15.07 1.50
C HIS A 315 -5.66 -13.95 1.72
N GLY A 316 -6.13 -12.73 1.96
CA GLY A 316 -5.26 -11.57 2.20
C GLY A 316 -5.06 -10.71 0.97
N ALA A 317 -3.82 -10.26 0.75
CA ALA A 317 -3.50 -9.33 -0.33
C ALA A 317 -3.10 -10.09 -1.61
N PHE A 318 -3.35 -9.49 -2.77
CA PHE A 318 -2.77 -10.00 -4.03
C PHE A 318 -1.33 -9.50 -4.21
N ALA A 319 -0.99 -8.35 -3.62
CA ALA A 319 0.35 -7.80 -3.57
C ALA A 319 0.49 -6.82 -2.39
N CYS A 320 1.70 -6.61 -1.89
CA CYS A 320 2.00 -5.58 -0.91
C CYS A 320 3.38 -4.95 -1.08
N ILE A 321 3.53 -3.70 -0.64
CA ILE A 321 4.83 -3.05 -0.46
C ILE A 321 5.06 -2.89 1.05
N MET A 322 6.14 -3.48 1.54
CA MET A 322 6.53 -3.47 2.95
C MET A 322 8.04 -3.39 3.09
N ASN A 323 8.51 -2.91 4.25
CA ASN A 323 9.92 -2.70 4.52
C ASN A 323 10.59 -3.97 5.05
N SER A 324 11.79 -4.26 4.55
CA SER A 324 12.61 -5.38 5.03
C SER A 324 13.40 -5.08 6.30
N ARG A 325 13.57 -3.80 6.67
CA ARG A 325 14.23 -3.35 7.91
C ARG A 325 13.38 -2.26 8.58
N TYR A 326 13.99 -1.43 9.43
CA TYR A 326 13.28 -0.40 10.18
C TYR A 326 12.64 0.63 9.26
N GLY A 327 11.32 0.71 9.28
CA GLY A 327 10.60 1.85 8.71
C GLY A 327 10.92 3.11 9.48
N LEU A 328 11.34 4.16 8.76
CA LEU A 328 11.89 5.37 9.35
C LEU A 328 10.85 6.51 9.41
N GLY A 329 10.45 6.84 10.63
CA GLY A 329 9.69 8.05 10.98
C GLY A 329 10.58 9.14 11.59
N MET A 330 10.06 10.37 11.72
CA MET A 330 10.78 11.51 12.27
C MET A 330 10.07 12.04 13.53
N GLU A 331 10.82 12.42 14.57
CA GLU A 331 10.21 13.02 15.77
C GLU A 331 9.52 14.34 15.43
N ASN A 332 8.31 14.54 15.97
CA ASN A 332 7.53 15.77 15.85
C ASN A 332 7.28 16.27 14.42
N SER A 333 7.43 15.43 13.40
CA SER A 333 7.23 15.79 11.98
C SER A 333 6.66 14.62 11.18
N THR A 334 5.62 14.89 10.38
CA THR A 334 5.12 13.92 9.41
C THR A 334 5.99 13.83 8.15
N ASP A 335 6.87 14.79 7.93
CA ASP A 335 7.82 14.81 6.82
C ASP A 335 9.01 13.88 7.11
N SER A 336 8.77 12.57 7.00
CA SER A 336 9.75 11.50 7.20
C SER A 336 10.10 10.82 5.88
N PRO A 337 11.25 10.11 5.80
CA PRO A 337 11.58 9.31 4.62
C PRO A 337 10.44 8.36 4.24
N GLY A 338 9.94 7.53 5.16
CA GLY A 338 8.84 6.59 4.87
C GLY A 338 7.63 7.27 4.24
N GLN A 339 7.24 8.43 4.79
CA GLN A 339 6.07 9.17 4.32
C GLN A 339 6.28 9.77 2.93
N ARG A 340 7.51 10.15 2.58
CA ARG A 340 7.84 10.67 1.24
C ARG A 340 7.69 9.61 0.15
N TYR A 341 8.09 8.37 0.40
CA TYR A 341 7.88 7.27 -0.56
C TYR A 341 6.39 6.89 -0.64
N ASP A 342 5.68 6.89 0.49
CA ASP A 342 4.23 6.63 0.52
C ASP A 342 3.44 7.66 -0.31
N LEU A 343 3.66 8.96 -0.07
CA LEU A 343 3.04 10.03 -0.85
C LEU A 343 3.41 9.96 -2.33
N ALA A 344 4.67 9.68 -2.66
CA ALA A 344 5.13 9.57 -4.04
C ALA A 344 4.49 8.37 -4.77
N PHE A 345 4.30 7.24 -4.10
CA PHE A 345 3.58 6.09 -4.65
C PHE A 345 2.13 6.44 -4.97
N PHE A 346 1.40 7.04 -4.04
CA PHE A 346 -0.01 7.41 -4.26
C PHE A 346 -0.18 8.49 -5.31
N LYS A 347 0.78 9.42 -5.39
CA LYS A 347 0.87 10.39 -6.48
C LYS A 347 1.06 9.70 -7.83
N ALA A 348 1.96 8.70 -7.92
CA ALA A 348 2.18 7.92 -9.13
C ALA A 348 0.86 7.30 -9.62
N ILE A 349 0.14 6.63 -8.71
CA ILE A 349 -1.13 5.95 -9.02
C ILE A 349 -2.20 6.96 -9.44
N PHE A 350 -2.46 8.00 -8.65
CA PHE A 350 -3.67 8.81 -8.81
C PHE A 350 -3.51 10.10 -9.60
N GLU A 351 -2.33 10.71 -9.62
CA GLU A 351 -2.08 11.98 -10.31
C GLU A 351 -1.30 11.77 -11.61
N GLU A 352 -0.25 10.94 -11.59
CA GLU A 352 0.62 10.69 -12.75
C GLU A 352 0.11 9.54 -13.64
N ASN A 353 -0.95 8.84 -13.21
CA ASN A 353 -1.58 7.73 -13.92
C ASN A 353 -0.63 6.54 -14.21
N ILE A 354 0.39 6.35 -13.38
CA ILE A 354 1.28 5.19 -13.39
C ILE A 354 0.61 4.11 -12.52
N LYS A 355 -0.25 3.29 -13.11
CA LYS A 355 -1.11 2.35 -12.35
C LYS A 355 -0.46 1.01 -12.02
N GLU A 356 0.53 0.59 -12.80
CA GLU A 356 1.25 -0.68 -12.63
C GLU A 356 2.10 -0.59 -11.35
N ILE A 357 1.86 -1.49 -10.38
CA ILE A 357 2.37 -1.33 -9.01
C ILE A 357 3.91 -1.38 -8.94
N GLY A 358 4.56 -2.16 -9.81
CA GLY A 358 6.02 -2.15 -9.94
C GLY A 358 6.53 -0.79 -10.40
N LYS A 359 5.93 -0.22 -11.46
CA LYS A 359 6.27 1.11 -11.96
C LYS A 359 6.04 2.20 -10.93
N ALA A 360 4.90 2.15 -10.24
CA ALA A 360 4.57 3.12 -9.20
C ALA A 360 5.56 3.06 -8.03
N ASN A 361 6.01 1.85 -7.64
CA ASN A 361 7.03 1.69 -6.60
C ASN A 361 8.37 2.28 -7.04
N HIS A 362 8.85 1.97 -8.23
CA HIS A 362 10.11 2.53 -8.76
C HIS A 362 10.02 4.05 -8.99
N TYR A 363 8.90 4.57 -9.49
CA TYR A 363 8.67 6.01 -9.58
C TYR A 363 8.80 6.69 -8.21
N SER A 364 8.21 6.08 -7.16
CA SER A 364 8.28 6.63 -5.81
C SER A 364 9.72 6.75 -5.30
N LYS A 365 10.60 5.87 -5.79
CA LYS A 365 12.03 5.86 -5.50
C LYS A 365 12.79 6.91 -6.31
N GLU A 366 12.62 6.89 -7.62
CA GLU A 366 13.33 7.74 -8.57
C GLU A 366 13.06 9.23 -8.37
N ILE A 367 11.80 9.60 -8.07
CA ILE A 367 11.44 11.00 -7.82
C ILE A 367 12.11 11.58 -6.56
N ASN A 368 12.60 10.71 -5.67
CA ASN A 368 13.30 11.06 -4.44
C ASN A 368 14.84 10.94 -4.58
N VAL A 369 15.40 10.58 -5.74
CA VAL A 369 16.85 10.39 -5.89
C VAL A 369 17.67 11.65 -5.61
N TRP A 370 17.15 12.83 -5.97
CA TRP A 370 17.83 14.11 -5.71
C TRP A 370 18.10 14.41 -4.23
N ARG A 371 17.45 13.68 -3.33
CA ARG A 371 17.58 13.77 -1.87
C ARG A 371 18.01 12.45 -1.22
N ILE A 372 18.56 11.50 -2.00
CA ILE A 372 18.93 10.17 -1.50
C ILE A 372 19.91 10.21 -0.32
N ASN A 373 20.73 11.26 -0.24
CA ASN A 373 21.71 11.48 0.83
C ASN A 373 21.14 12.23 2.05
N GLU A 374 19.86 12.60 2.06
CA GLU A 374 19.19 13.04 3.29
C GLU A 374 19.04 11.84 4.26
N ASN A 375 19.11 12.10 5.57
CA ASN A 375 19.10 11.05 6.60
C ASN A 375 17.90 10.09 6.45
N GLY A 376 18.19 8.80 6.23
CA GLY A 376 17.20 7.74 6.09
C GLY A 376 16.59 7.56 4.71
N MET A 377 16.81 8.46 3.73
CA MET A 377 16.22 8.29 2.39
C MET A 377 16.77 7.05 1.67
N ARG A 378 18.09 6.86 1.63
CA ARG A 378 18.72 5.65 1.07
C ARG A 378 18.25 4.36 1.73
N TRP A 379 18.10 4.37 3.05
CA TRP A 379 17.60 3.23 3.80
C TRP A 379 16.21 2.80 3.31
N ILE A 380 15.25 3.74 3.24
CA ILE A 380 13.90 3.44 2.75
C ILE A 380 13.92 3.00 1.27
N TYR A 381 14.77 3.63 0.45
CA TYR A 381 14.93 3.27 -0.97
C TYR A 381 15.26 1.77 -1.14
N TYR A 382 16.20 1.25 -0.33
CA TYR A 382 16.62 -0.15 -0.40
C TYR A 382 15.59 -1.12 0.18
N GLU A 383 14.91 -0.78 1.27
CA GLU A 383 14.06 -1.76 1.97
C GLU A 383 12.62 -1.88 1.44
N THR A 384 12.15 -0.92 0.66
CA THR A 384 10.76 -0.87 0.13
C THR A 384 10.57 -1.84 -1.03
N ASN A 385 10.34 -3.12 -0.71
CA ASN A 385 10.22 -4.21 -1.67
C ASN A 385 8.75 -4.50 -2.03
N LEU A 386 8.51 -4.84 -3.31
CA LEU A 386 7.20 -5.23 -3.79
C LEU A 386 7.05 -6.76 -3.74
N PHE A 387 6.09 -7.23 -2.95
CA PHE A 387 5.67 -8.61 -2.87
C PHE A 387 4.46 -8.82 -3.78
N GLY A 388 4.61 -9.65 -4.80
CA GLY A 388 3.60 -9.93 -5.83
C GLY A 388 4.05 -9.54 -7.24
N ASP A 389 3.09 -9.58 -8.17
CA ASP A 389 3.34 -9.33 -9.59
C ASP A 389 3.51 -7.83 -9.90
N PRO A 390 4.68 -7.38 -10.39
CA PRO A 390 4.95 -5.97 -10.66
C PRO A 390 4.10 -5.36 -11.78
N GLN A 391 3.54 -6.16 -12.68
CA GLN A 391 2.78 -5.67 -13.83
C GLN A 391 1.32 -5.38 -13.50
N ILE A 392 0.79 -5.87 -12.38
CA ILE A 392 -0.62 -5.63 -12.03
C ILE A 392 -0.86 -4.13 -11.87
N ALA A 393 -1.85 -3.63 -12.61
CA ALA A 393 -2.31 -2.26 -12.47
C ALA A 393 -3.39 -2.14 -11.39
N ILE A 394 -3.27 -1.15 -10.50
CA ILE A 394 -4.35 -0.79 -9.58
C ILE A 394 -5.61 -0.48 -10.40
N ARG A 395 -6.65 -1.26 -10.16
CA ARG A 395 -7.95 -1.11 -10.84
C ARG A 395 -8.73 0.05 -10.25
N GLU A 396 -9.43 0.74 -11.12
CA GLU A 396 -10.40 1.75 -10.74
C GLU A 396 -11.82 1.19 -10.87
N PRO A 397 -12.80 1.76 -10.15
CA PRO A 397 -14.20 1.39 -10.31
C PRO A 397 -14.67 1.63 -11.75
N MET A 398 -15.51 0.73 -12.27
CA MET A 398 -16.07 0.83 -13.62
C MET A 398 -16.86 2.13 -13.84
N GLU A 399 -17.60 2.56 -12.82
CA GLU A 399 -18.36 3.80 -12.82
C GLU A 399 -17.81 4.75 -11.74
N LYS A 400 -17.35 5.93 -12.17
CA LYS A 400 -16.85 6.99 -11.30
C LYS A 400 -17.98 7.97 -11.03
N VAL A 401 -18.47 8.00 -9.80
CA VAL A 401 -19.53 8.93 -9.36
C VAL A 401 -19.00 9.79 -8.24
N ASN A 402 -19.13 11.11 -8.39
CA ASN A 402 -18.93 12.05 -7.31
C ASN A 402 -20.27 12.46 -6.73
N ILE A 403 -20.36 12.57 -5.41
CA ILE A 403 -21.55 13.05 -4.70
C ILE A 403 -21.25 14.43 -4.12
N SER A 404 -22.09 15.42 -4.43
CA SER A 404 -22.13 16.70 -3.73
C SER A 404 -23.29 16.67 -2.74
N LEU A 405 -22.98 16.76 -1.45
CA LEU A 405 -23.94 16.72 -0.35
C LEU A 405 -23.79 17.95 0.54
N GLU A 406 -24.85 18.74 0.65
CA GLU A 406 -24.94 19.90 1.52
C GLU A 406 -26.22 19.83 2.38
N VAL A 407 -26.09 19.98 3.69
CA VAL A 407 -27.25 20.13 4.59
C VAL A 407 -27.62 21.61 4.63
N ILE A 408 -28.73 21.97 3.98
CA ILE A 408 -29.19 23.36 3.84
C ILE A 408 -30.19 23.77 4.93
N LYS A 409 -30.74 22.79 5.67
CA LYS A 409 -31.49 23.03 6.90
C LYS A 409 -31.28 21.87 7.88
N PRO A 410 -31.00 22.12 9.17
CA PRO A 410 -30.77 23.42 9.79
C PRO A 410 -29.35 23.98 9.56
N LEU A 411 -29.27 25.28 9.35
CA LEU A 411 -28.02 26.05 9.39
C LEU A 411 -27.75 26.55 10.82
N LYS A 412 -26.62 27.23 11.02
CA LYS A 412 -26.30 27.87 12.30
C LYS A 412 -27.30 29.01 12.59
N GLY A 413 -27.80 29.07 13.83
CA GLY A 413 -28.82 30.03 14.27
C GLY A 413 -29.90 29.39 15.14
N ILE A 414 -30.95 30.16 15.42
CA ILE A 414 -32.10 29.75 16.23
C ILE A 414 -33.30 29.46 15.33
N TYR A 415 -33.92 28.30 15.52
CA TYR A 415 -35.17 27.91 14.90
C TYR A 415 -36.28 27.85 15.96
N ILE A 416 -37.46 28.38 15.65
CA ILE A 416 -38.65 28.32 16.51
C ILE A 416 -39.80 27.77 15.66
N PHE A 417 -40.31 26.59 15.99
CA PHE A 417 -41.32 25.84 15.25
C PHE A 417 -41.00 25.79 13.76
N ASP A 418 -39.81 25.27 13.43
CA ASP A 418 -39.24 25.15 12.09
C ASP A 418 -38.94 26.47 11.33
N ARG A 419 -39.21 27.64 11.94
CA ARG A 419 -38.91 28.96 11.36
C ARG A 419 -37.53 29.46 11.79
N GLY A 420 -36.68 29.79 10.82
CA GLY A 420 -35.32 30.25 11.05
C GLY A 420 -34.44 30.05 9.80
N PRO A 421 -33.10 30.21 9.92
CA PRO A 421 -32.39 30.55 11.14
C PRO A 421 -32.56 32.03 11.51
N LEU A 422 -33.04 32.32 12.72
CA LEU A 422 -32.91 33.63 13.36
C LEU A 422 -31.50 33.75 13.95
N PHE A 423 -30.96 34.98 14.00
CA PHE A 423 -29.65 35.23 14.60
C PHE A 423 -28.54 34.33 14.05
N SER A 424 -28.38 34.27 12.72
CA SER A 424 -27.39 33.42 12.02
C SER A 424 -25.93 33.72 12.38
N PHE A 425 -25.65 34.82 13.09
CA PHE A 425 -24.35 35.08 13.69
C PHE A 425 -24.01 34.15 14.88
N ILE A 426 -24.99 33.43 15.43
CA ILE A 426 -24.77 32.44 16.49
C ILE A 426 -24.11 31.21 15.86
N ASN A 427 -22.91 30.84 16.34
CA ASN A 427 -22.14 29.71 15.82
C ASN A 427 -22.65 28.33 16.29
N LYS A 428 -23.93 28.22 16.65
CA LYS A 428 -24.60 26.99 17.10
C LYS A 428 -25.98 26.91 16.46
N THR A 429 -26.45 25.69 16.26
CA THR A 429 -27.82 25.42 15.84
C THR A 429 -28.68 25.13 17.07
N ILE A 430 -29.68 25.97 17.34
CA ILE A 430 -30.59 25.83 18.48
C ILE A 430 -32.02 25.76 17.95
N VAL A 431 -32.80 24.81 18.44
CA VAL A 431 -34.13 24.50 17.92
C VAL A 431 -35.14 24.45 19.06
N PHE A 432 -36.25 25.18 18.93
CA PHE A 432 -37.42 25.10 19.81
C PHE A 432 -38.63 24.59 19.01
N GLY A 433 -39.16 23.41 19.36
CA GLY A 433 -40.19 22.71 18.59
C GLY A 433 -39.61 21.75 17.53
N GLY A 434 -40.48 21.16 16.70
CA GLY A 434 -40.07 20.33 15.56
C GLY A 434 -39.27 21.11 14.50
N ILE A 435 -38.45 20.38 13.73
CA ILE A 435 -37.60 20.95 12.69
C ILE A 435 -37.51 20.07 11.45
N THR A 436 -37.51 20.71 10.29
CA THR A 436 -37.26 20.09 9.00
C THR A 436 -35.76 20.03 8.73
N ILE A 437 -35.29 18.86 8.34
CA ILE A 437 -33.93 18.61 7.86
C ILE A 437 -33.99 18.50 6.34
N GLU A 438 -33.24 19.36 5.67
CA GLU A 438 -33.24 19.48 4.21
C GLU A 438 -31.80 19.40 3.71
N ALA A 439 -31.59 18.56 2.71
CA ALA A 439 -30.30 18.38 2.07
C ALA A 439 -30.40 18.59 0.55
N ASN A 440 -29.44 19.33 0.01
CA ASN A 440 -29.20 19.38 -1.42
C ASN A 440 -28.19 18.29 -1.79
N VAL A 441 -28.60 17.36 -2.65
CA VAL A 441 -27.79 16.22 -3.06
C VAL A 441 -27.79 16.11 -4.57
N SER A 442 -26.61 16.06 -5.16
CA SER A 442 -26.41 15.86 -6.59
C SER A 442 -25.24 14.93 -6.86
N THR A 443 -25.18 14.41 -8.08
CA THR A 443 -24.08 13.57 -8.55
C THR A 443 -23.48 14.10 -9.84
N ASP A 444 -22.21 13.78 -10.05
CA ASP A 444 -21.57 13.84 -11.36
C ASP A 444 -21.08 12.43 -11.74
N PRO A 445 -21.63 11.80 -12.80
CA PRO A 445 -22.70 12.30 -13.67
C PRO A 445 -24.07 12.40 -12.96
N PRO A 446 -25.01 13.24 -13.44
CA PRO A 446 -26.30 13.45 -12.79
C PRO A 446 -27.21 12.20 -12.84
N GLY A 447 -28.14 12.11 -11.89
CA GLY A 447 -29.15 11.05 -11.85
C GLY A 447 -28.65 9.72 -11.28
N LYS A 448 -27.55 9.73 -10.52
CA LYS A 448 -26.93 8.54 -9.94
C LYS A 448 -27.20 8.35 -8.45
N ILE A 449 -28.00 9.21 -7.83
CA ILE A 449 -28.43 9.00 -6.43
C ILE A 449 -29.38 7.80 -6.36
N GLU A 450 -29.03 6.82 -5.53
CA GLU A 450 -29.89 5.68 -5.20
C GLU A 450 -30.81 6.02 -4.03
N ARG A 451 -30.24 6.59 -2.95
CA ARG A 451 -30.98 6.95 -1.73
C ARG A 451 -30.24 7.98 -0.88
N VAL A 452 -30.99 8.68 -0.03
CA VAL A 452 -30.49 9.59 1.01
C VAL A 452 -31.09 9.19 2.35
N ASN A 453 -30.22 8.88 3.31
CA ASN A 453 -30.58 8.49 4.67
C ASN A 453 -30.40 9.66 5.63
N PHE A 454 -31.33 9.82 6.57
CA PHE A 454 -31.30 10.79 7.64
C PHE A 454 -31.24 10.06 8.99
N TYR A 455 -30.31 10.48 9.85
CA TYR A 455 -30.06 9.87 11.14
C TYR A 455 -30.09 10.91 12.26
N VAL A 456 -30.46 10.45 13.46
CA VAL A 456 -30.35 11.18 14.72
C VAL A 456 -29.52 10.33 15.68
N ASN A 457 -28.36 10.82 16.13
CA ASN A 457 -27.42 10.07 16.96
C ASN A 457 -27.12 8.67 16.41
N ASP A 458 -26.85 8.60 15.10
CA ASP A 458 -26.57 7.38 14.34
C ASP A 458 -27.75 6.37 14.23
N GLU A 459 -28.94 6.70 14.74
CA GLU A 459 -30.17 5.95 14.50
C GLU A 459 -30.86 6.41 13.20
N LEU A 460 -31.14 5.49 12.28
CA LEU A 460 -31.81 5.79 11.01
C LEU A 460 -33.27 6.21 11.24
N LYS A 461 -33.64 7.40 10.78
CA LYS A 461 -35.00 7.95 10.92
C LYS A 461 -35.77 8.02 9.61
N ALA A 462 -35.10 8.29 8.49
CA ALA A 462 -35.74 8.33 7.19
C ALA A 462 -34.80 7.92 6.07
N THR A 463 -35.37 7.33 5.02
CA THR A 463 -34.70 7.06 3.75
C THR A 463 -35.57 7.62 2.62
N LEU A 464 -34.96 8.45 1.77
CA LEU A 464 -35.61 9.10 0.64
C LEU A 464 -34.93 8.66 -0.66
N PHE A 465 -35.73 8.38 -1.70
CA PHE A 465 -35.24 7.85 -2.98
C PHE A 465 -35.27 8.87 -4.13
N SER A 466 -35.85 10.06 -3.90
CA SER A 466 -35.92 11.13 -4.89
C SER A 466 -35.99 12.50 -4.23
N ALA A 467 -35.49 13.52 -4.94
CA ALA A 467 -35.59 14.91 -4.51
C ALA A 467 -37.05 15.42 -4.53
N PRO A 468 -37.42 16.38 -3.67
CA PRO A 468 -36.57 17.04 -2.67
C PRO A 468 -36.29 16.14 -1.44
N PHE A 469 -35.05 16.18 -0.95
CA PHE A 469 -34.62 15.38 0.20
C PHE A 469 -34.90 16.13 1.52
N VAL A 470 -36.15 16.02 1.97
CA VAL A 470 -36.70 16.76 3.10
C VAL A 470 -37.33 15.78 4.10
N TRP A 471 -36.92 15.85 5.36
CA TRP A 471 -37.46 15.05 6.45
C TRP A 471 -37.84 15.93 7.65
N GLU A 472 -39.06 15.78 8.17
CA GLU A 472 -39.51 16.47 9.38
C GLU A 472 -39.17 15.66 10.63
N TRP A 473 -38.39 16.25 11.54
CA TRP A 473 -38.13 15.70 12.87
C TRP A 473 -38.99 16.42 13.92
N ASN A 474 -40.00 15.71 14.42
CA ASN A 474 -40.96 16.23 15.40
C ASN A 474 -41.16 15.29 16.60
N GLU A 475 -40.18 14.43 16.88
CA GLU A 475 -40.18 13.58 18.07
C GLU A 475 -39.84 14.42 19.32
N HIS A 476 -40.30 13.97 20.51
CA HIS A 476 -39.91 14.59 21.77
C HIS A 476 -38.39 14.46 21.96
N ALA A 477 -37.70 15.59 22.08
CA ALA A 477 -36.24 15.63 22.15
C ALA A 477 -35.79 16.85 22.98
N ILE A 478 -34.92 16.61 23.97
CA ILE A 478 -34.36 17.66 24.82
C ILE A 478 -32.86 17.39 24.97
N GLY A 479 -32.03 18.31 24.48
CA GLY A 479 -30.58 18.22 24.63
C GLY A 479 -29.81 18.39 23.33
N ASN A 480 -28.55 17.95 23.34
CA ASN A 480 -27.68 17.98 22.17
C ASN A 480 -27.87 16.70 21.35
N TYR A 481 -28.00 16.85 20.04
CA TYR A 481 -28.13 15.76 19.10
C TYR A 481 -27.24 15.99 17.89
N LYS A 482 -26.77 14.89 17.31
CA LYS A 482 -26.03 14.84 16.05
C LYS A 482 -26.99 14.37 14.96
N ILE A 483 -27.23 15.22 13.99
CA ILE A 483 -27.92 14.86 12.75
C ILE A 483 -26.86 14.41 11.76
N SER A 484 -27.14 13.32 11.05
CA SER A 484 -26.34 12.92 9.90
C SER A 484 -27.22 12.75 8.67
N VAL A 485 -26.75 13.24 7.53
CA VAL A 485 -27.32 12.96 6.21
C VAL A 485 -26.28 12.18 5.44
N GLU A 486 -26.70 11.08 4.83
CA GLU A 486 -25.82 10.21 4.06
C GLU A 486 -26.44 9.90 2.71
N ALA A 487 -25.73 10.23 1.64
CA ALA A 487 -26.16 9.99 0.28
C ALA A 487 -25.42 8.79 -0.31
N TYR A 488 -26.16 7.92 -0.98
CA TYR A 488 -25.64 6.73 -1.65
C TYR A 488 -25.94 6.83 -3.15
N ALA A 489 -24.93 6.57 -3.98
CA ALA A 489 -25.06 6.47 -5.42
C ALA A 489 -25.23 5.02 -5.87
N THR A 490 -25.72 4.82 -7.09
CA THR A 490 -26.04 3.50 -7.67
C THR A 490 -24.84 2.56 -7.83
N ASN A 491 -23.62 3.09 -7.81
CA ASN A 491 -22.40 2.30 -7.88
C ASN A 491 -21.86 1.91 -6.50
N GLY A 492 -22.50 2.35 -5.40
CA GLY A 492 -22.03 2.14 -4.02
C GLY A 492 -21.16 3.27 -3.46
N LYS A 493 -20.90 4.36 -4.21
CA LYS A 493 -20.28 5.58 -3.64
C LYS A 493 -21.20 6.14 -2.55
N ALA A 494 -20.62 6.55 -1.43
CA ALA A 494 -21.32 7.20 -0.35
C ALA A 494 -20.64 8.51 0.08
N GLU A 495 -21.43 9.45 0.59
CA GLU A 495 -20.96 10.70 1.19
C GLU A 495 -21.82 11.04 2.41
N LYS A 496 -21.19 11.46 3.52
CA LYS A 496 -21.87 11.77 4.79
C LYS A 496 -21.59 13.21 5.22
N LYS A 497 -22.62 13.92 5.70
CA LYS A 497 -22.51 15.21 6.39
C LYS A 497 -23.17 15.14 7.76
N GLU A 498 -22.56 15.78 8.75
CA GLU A 498 -23.06 15.82 10.12
C GLU A 498 -23.29 17.27 10.59
N VAL A 499 -24.36 17.47 11.35
CA VAL A 499 -24.73 18.75 11.97
C VAL A 499 -25.07 18.51 13.43
N ASN A 500 -24.40 19.22 14.33
CA ASN A 500 -24.72 19.20 15.76
C ASN A 500 -25.70 20.32 16.09
N LEU A 501 -26.74 20.01 16.86
CA LEU A 501 -27.73 20.98 17.31
C LEU A 501 -28.16 20.73 18.76
N PHE A 502 -28.70 21.77 19.40
CA PHE A 502 -29.44 21.67 20.65
C PHE A 502 -30.94 21.84 20.36
N ILE A 503 -31.78 20.91 20.81
CA ILE A 503 -33.23 20.95 20.59
C ILE A 503 -34.00 20.90 21.91
N VAL A 504 -35.12 21.60 21.95
CA VAL A 504 -36.18 21.45 22.96
C VAL A 504 -37.51 21.32 22.20
N ASN A 505 -37.98 20.08 22.05
CA ASN A 505 -39.29 19.74 21.50
C ASN A 505 -40.06 18.93 22.54
N LEU A 506 -41.20 19.49 22.99
CA LEU A 506 -42.00 18.98 24.12
C LEU A 506 -43.21 18.19 23.66
#